data_AF-A0A941UW71-F1
#
_entry.id   AF-A0A941UW71-F1
#
_cell.length_a   1.000
_cell.length_b   1.000
_cell.length_c   1.000
_cell.angle_alpha   90.00
_cell.angle_beta   90.00
_cell.angle_gamma   90.00
#
_symmetry.space_group_name_H-M   'P 1'
#
loop_
_entity.id
_entity.type
_entity.pdbx_description
1 polymer ?
#
loop_
_entity_poly.entity_id
_entity_poly.type
_entity_poly.pdbx_seq_one_letter_code
_entity_poly.pdbx_strand_id
1 'polypeptide(L)'
;ELVVFEFRANAFLQHMVRNMVGALVYVGNGRQPPDWIAALLRSRDRGLAAPTFAAAGLYFAGVEYEARWRLPDNGRIIAPLVLPPR
;
A
#
# COMPACT_ATOMS: atom_id res chain seq x y z
N GLU A 1 7.45 -2.61 17.89
CA GLU A 1 7.65 -3.49 16.71
C GLU A 1 7.05 -2.78 15.50
N LEU A 2 7.54 -3.00 14.28
CA LEU A 2 7.02 -2.32 13.08
C LEU A 2 6.29 -3.32 12.20
N VAL A 3 5.13 -2.94 11.67
CA VAL A 3 4.40 -3.69 10.64
C VAL A 3 4.56 -2.92 9.33
N VAL A 4 5.13 -3.58 8.32
CA VAL A 4 5.39 -2.98 7.02
C VAL A 4 4.43 -3.56 5.99
N PHE A 5 3.77 -2.69 5.22
CA PHE A 5 2.95 -3.09 4.09
C PHE A 5 3.67 -2.73 2.79
N GLU A 6 3.94 -3.72 1.94
CA GLU A 6 4.49 -3.51 0.60
C GLU A 6 3.39 -3.64 -0.45
N PHE A 7 3.30 -2.67 -1.36
CA PHE A 7 2.31 -2.64 -2.43
C PHE A 7 3.01 -2.53 -3.78
N ARG A 8 2.60 -3.40 -4.71
CA ARG A 8 3.08 -3.38 -6.10
C ARG A 8 1.89 -3.48 -7.05
N ALA A 9 1.85 -2.60 -8.04
CA ALA A 9 0.84 -2.59 -9.09
C ALA A 9 1.41 -1.94 -10.36
N ASN A 10 0.71 -2.09 -11.48
CA ASN A 10 0.98 -1.34 -12.71
C ASN A 10 0.64 0.15 -12.57
N ALA A 11 -0.40 0.48 -11.81
CA ALA A 11 -0.80 1.83 -11.46
C ALA A 11 -1.64 1.82 -10.18
N PHE A 12 -1.73 2.98 -9.53
CA PHE A 12 -2.59 3.20 -8.36
C PHE A 12 -3.52 4.39 -8.61
N LEU A 13 -4.75 4.30 -8.13
CA LEU A 13 -5.65 5.45 -8.06
C LEU A 13 -5.21 6.42 -6.95
N GLN A 14 -5.70 7.66 -7.01
CA GLN A 14 -5.46 8.64 -5.96
C GLN A 14 -5.91 8.08 -4.59
N HIS A 15 -5.00 8.14 -3.61
CA HIS A 15 -5.17 7.62 -2.24
C HIS A 15 -5.37 6.09 -2.11
N MET A 16 -5.29 5.30 -3.19
CA MET A 16 -5.60 3.86 -3.15
C MET A 16 -4.82 3.10 -2.07
N VAL A 17 -3.50 3.28 -2.01
CA VAL A 17 -2.64 2.62 -1.02
C VAL A 17 -3.04 2.99 0.41
N ARG A 18 -3.23 4.29 0.67
CA ARG A 18 -3.61 4.79 2.01
C ARG A 18 -5.01 4.34 2.42
N ASN A 19 -5.92 4.15 1.47
CA ASN A 19 -7.25 3.60 1.73
C ASN A 19 -7.16 2.12 2.10
N MET A 20 -6.36 1.33 1.39
CA MET A 20 -6.13 -0.08 1.70
C MET A 20 -5.50 -0.24 3.09
N VAL A 21 -4.44 0.52 3.39
CA VAL A 21 -3.80 0.51 4.72
C VAL A 21 -4.81 0.87 5.81
N GLY A 22 -5.63 1.90 5.61
CA GLY A 22 -6.67 2.28 6.58
C GLY A 22 -7.64 1.14 6.89
N ALA A 23 -8.09 0.41 5.87
CA ALA A 23 -8.99 -0.74 6.03
C ALA A 23 -8.28 -1.92 6.74
N LEU A 24 -7.04 -2.22 6.35
CA LEU A 24 -6.24 -3.29 6.96
C LEU A 24 -5.94 -3.02 8.43
N VAL A 25 -5.67 -1.76 8.82
CA VAL A 25 -5.47 -1.36 10.21
C VAL A 25 -6.75 -1.52 11.04
N TYR A 26 -7.93 -1.24 10.47
CA TYR A 26 -9.20 -1.47 11.17
C TYR A 26 -9.42 -2.97 11.44
N VAL A 27 -9.07 -3.83 10.49
CA VAL A 27 -9.11 -5.29 10.68
C VAL A 27 -8.09 -5.74 11.72
N GLY A 28 -6.83 -5.30 11.60
CA GLY A 28 -5.75 -5.69 12.51
C GLY A 28 -5.99 -5.27 13.96
N ASN A 29 -6.71 -4.17 14.19
CA ASN A 29 -7.09 -3.70 15.52
C ASN A 29 -8.47 -4.21 15.99
N GLY A 30 -9.07 -5.18 15.28
CA GLY A 30 -10.34 -5.81 15.68
C GLY A 30 -11.59 -4.95 15.52
N ARG A 31 -11.51 -3.79 14.85
CA ARG A 31 -12.66 -2.89 14.64
C ARG A 31 -13.62 -3.40 13.56
N GLN A 32 -13.13 -4.26 12.67
CA GLN A 32 -13.89 -4.91 11.61
C GLN A 32 -13.37 -6.35 11.41
N PRO A 33 -14.21 -7.31 11.03
CA PRO A 33 -13.76 -8.66 10.74
C PRO A 33 -12.97 -8.73 9.41
N PRO A 34 -12.10 -9.73 9.19
CA PRO A 34 -11.38 -9.88 7.93
C PRO A 34 -12.28 -9.90 6.67
N ASP A 35 -13.44 -10.54 6.76
CA ASP A 35 -14.42 -10.63 5.65
C ASP A 35 -14.98 -9.28 5.19
N TRP A 36 -14.85 -8.25 6.04
CA TRP A 36 -15.26 -6.89 5.71
C TRP A 36 -14.51 -6.35 4.48
N ILE A 37 -13.24 -6.71 4.29
CA ILE A 37 -12.48 -6.29 3.10
C ILE A 37 -13.16 -6.77 1.81
N ALA A 38 -13.63 -8.02 1.79
CA ALA A 38 -14.35 -8.56 0.65
C ALA A 38 -15.70 -7.85 0.44
N ALA A 39 -16.39 -7.48 1.52
CA ALA A 39 -17.62 -6.70 1.45
C ALA A 39 -17.38 -5.29 0.86
N LEU A 40 -16.30 -4.61 1.25
CA LEU A 40 -15.91 -3.30 0.68
C LEU A 40 -15.63 -3.37 -0.83
N LEU A 41 -14.92 -4.41 -1.27
CA LEU A 41 -14.64 -4.60 -2.70
C LEU A 41 -15.93 -4.85 -3.50
N ARG A 42 -16.87 -5.62 -2.93
CA ARG A 42 -18.18 -5.87 -3.55
C ARG A 42 -19.07 -4.64 -3.58
N SER A 43 -19.08 -3.83 -2.52
CA SER A 43 -19.95 -2.65 -2.43
C SER A 43 -19.56 -1.57 -3.43
N ARG A 44 -18.26 -1.47 -3.77
CA ARG A 44 -17.71 -0.38 -4.59
C ARG A 44 -18.04 1.02 -4.05
N ASP A 45 -18.33 1.10 -2.75
CA ASP A 45 -18.73 2.32 -2.06
C ASP A 45 -17.65 2.75 -1.08
N ARG A 46 -17.04 3.92 -1.36
CA ARG A 46 -15.97 4.48 -0.55
C ARG A 46 -16.47 4.97 0.82
N GLY A 47 -17.74 5.34 0.93
CA GLY A 47 -18.37 5.79 2.17
C GLY A 47 -18.40 4.71 3.24
N LEU A 48 -18.36 3.44 2.83
CA LEU A 48 -18.35 2.28 3.75
C LEU A 48 -16.94 1.91 4.24
N ALA A 49 -15.88 2.37 3.57
CA ALA A 49 -14.51 2.02 3.89
C ALA A 49 -13.91 2.93 4.99
N ALA A 50 -12.85 2.46 5.64
CA ALA A 50 -12.13 3.22 6.67
C ALA A 50 -11.65 4.60 6.16
N PRO A 51 -11.46 5.60 7.03
CA PRO A 51 -10.84 6.86 6.67
C PRO A 51 -9.47 6.66 6.01
N THR A 52 -9.08 7.58 5.14
CA THR A 52 -7.76 7.55 4.48
C THR A 52 -6.66 7.62 5.53
N PHE A 53 -5.74 6.65 5.52
CA PHE A 53 -4.66 6.60 6.49
C PHE A 53 -3.68 7.77 6.35
N ALA A 54 -2.89 8.07 7.40
CA ALA A 54 -1.91 9.16 7.38
C ALA A 54 -0.88 8.98 6.24
N ALA A 55 -0.44 10.10 5.63
CA ALA A 55 0.51 10.06 4.52
C ALA A 55 1.97 9.83 4.96
N ALA A 56 2.32 10.23 6.18
CA ALA A 56 3.70 10.26 6.66
C ALA A 56 4.43 8.91 6.67
N GLY A 57 3.69 7.79 6.67
CA GLY A 57 4.26 6.43 6.60
C GLY A 57 4.30 5.82 5.20
N LEU A 58 3.85 6.53 4.16
CA LEU A 58 3.85 6.03 2.79
C LEU A 58 5.11 6.51 2.06
N TYR A 59 5.90 5.56 1.57
CA TYR A 59 7.10 5.82 0.79
C TYR A 59 7.00 5.15 -0.58
N PHE A 60 7.46 5.85 -1.61
CA PHE A 60 7.65 5.25 -2.93
C PHE A 60 8.90 4.37 -2.88
N ALA A 61 8.70 3.05 -2.84
CA ALA A 61 9.79 2.10 -2.70
C ALA A 61 10.52 1.83 -4.02
N GLY A 62 9.86 1.97 -5.17
CA GLY A 62 10.52 1.74 -6.44
C GLY A 62 9.63 1.50 -7.64
N VAL A 63 10.27 1.29 -8.78
CA VAL A 63 9.64 1.01 -10.08
C VAL A 63 10.48 0.00 -10.86
N GLU A 64 9.81 -0.78 -11.71
CA GLU A 64 10.45 -1.70 -12.64
C GLU A 64 10.26 -1.22 -14.09
N TYR A 65 11.35 -1.25 -14.85
CA TYR A 65 11.38 -0.96 -16.28
C TYR A 65 11.87 -2.18 -17.06
N GLU A 66 11.43 -2.31 -18.32
CA GLU A 66 11.91 -3.36 -19.22
C GLU A 66 13.44 -3.28 -19.44
N ALA A 67 14.08 -4.43 -19.58
CA ALA A 67 15.54 -4.53 -19.77
C ALA A 67 16.07 -3.76 -21.00
N ARG A 68 15.23 -3.54 -22.03
CA ARG A 68 15.61 -2.79 -23.24
C ARG A 68 16.08 -1.37 -22.94
N TRP A 69 15.65 -0.80 -21.81
CA TRP A 69 16.01 0.54 -21.38
C TRP A 69 17.41 0.63 -20.76
N ARG A 70 18.09 -0.51 -20.53
CA ARG A 70 19.48 -0.59 -20.03
C ARG A 70 19.75 0.27 -18.78
N LEU A 71 18.75 0.36 -17.91
CA LEU A 71 18.89 1.04 -16.63
C LEU A 71 19.72 0.18 -15.65
N PRO A 72 20.37 0.80 -14.65
CA PRO A 72 21.03 0.08 -13.56
C PRO A 72 20.12 -0.95 -12.90
N ASP A 73 20.71 -1.98 -12.26
CA ASP A 73 19.99 -3.04 -11.55
C ASP A 73 18.90 -3.73 -12.40
N ASN A 74 19.17 -3.86 -13.71
CA ASN A 74 18.25 -4.42 -14.71
C ASN A 74 16.89 -3.71 -14.78
N GLY A 75 16.86 -2.40 -14.50
CA GLY A 75 15.63 -1.61 -14.50
C GLY A 75 14.79 -1.73 -13.23
N ARG A 76 15.29 -2.40 -12.19
CA ARG A 76 14.67 -2.40 -10.87
C ARG A 76 15.25 -1.30 -10.00
N ILE A 77 14.62 -0.13 -10.03
CA ILE A 77 14.99 0.96 -9.14
C ILE A 77 14.16 0.78 -7.87
N ILE A 78 14.65 -0.03 -6.93
CA ILE A 78 13.99 -0.29 -5.64
C ILE A 78 14.90 0.25 -4.54
N ALA A 79 14.42 1.27 -3.83
CA ALA A 79 15.07 1.74 -2.61
C ALA A 79 15.06 0.60 -1.58
N PRO A 80 16.21 0.20 -1.03
CA PRO A 80 16.22 -0.70 0.11
C PRO A 80 15.39 -0.07 1.22
N LEU A 81 14.54 -0.87 1.87
CA LEU A 81 13.74 -0.38 3.00
C LEU A 81 14.67 -0.08 4.18
N VAL A 82 15.19 1.15 4.21
CA VAL A 82 15.95 1.68 5.34
C VAL A 82 14.97 2.40 6.24
N LEU A 83 14.48 1.69 7.27
CA LEU A 83 13.62 2.30 8.27
C LEU A 83 14.46 3.22 9.17
N PRO A 84 13.97 4.42 9.54
CA PRO A 84 14.68 5.27 10.48
C PRO A 84 14.89 4.54 11.82
N PRO A 85 16.01 4.77 12.53
CA PRO A 85 16.19 4.25 13.88
C PRO A 85 15.07 4.76 14.78
N ARG A 86 14.64 3.91 15.73
CA ARG A 86 13.56 4.21 16.69
C ARG A 86 13.88 5.39 17.59
#